data_AF-A0A2V8ZN20-F1
#
_entry.id   AF-A0A2V8ZN20-F1
#
_cell.length_a   1.000
_cell.length_b   1.000
_cell.length_c   1.000
_cell.angle_alpha   90.00
_cell.angle_beta   90.00
_cell.angle_gamma   90.00
#
_symmetry.space_group_name_H-M   'P 1'
#
loop_
_entity.id
_entity.type
_entity.pdbx_description
1 polymer ?
#
loop_
_entity_poly.entity_id
_entity_poly.type
_entity_poly.pdbx_seq_one_letter_code
_entity_poly.pdbx_strand_id
1 'polypeptide(L)'
;MTELAGVAVDAKQVERTPEALGEEIAEDERHCTEPCDVLPLLRTLYLGMDGTGIPLRTEEPLGRTGKQPDGSAKTGDVKLCTIWSAESLDEEGTPIRDEGSVTYSAPMPAAILP
;
A
#
# COMPACT_ATOMS: atom_id res chain seq x y z
N MET A 1 -1.54 -28.09 0.61
CA MET A 1 -2.92 -27.67 0.92
C MET A 1 -3.70 -27.94 -0.35
N THR A 2 -4.64 -28.89 -0.35
CA THR A 2 -5.22 -29.43 -1.60
C THR A 2 -6.68 -29.03 -1.79
N GLU A 3 -7.26 -28.32 -0.83
CA GLU A 3 -8.69 -28.04 -0.76
C GLU A 3 -8.90 -26.58 -0.33
N LEU A 4 -9.74 -25.85 -1.07
CA LEU A 4 -10.26 -24.53 -0.72
C LEU A 4 -11.79 -24.64 -0.70
N ALA A 5 -12.39 -24.46 0.48
CA ALA A 5 -13.85 -24.53 0.67
C ALA A 5 -14.51 -25.82 0.13
N GLY A 6 -13.84 -26.98 0.23
CA GLY A 6 -14.39 -28.26 -0.24
C GLY A 6 -14.18 -28.55 -1.73
N VAL A 7 -13.40 -27.71 -2.42
CA VAL A 7 -13.00 -27.89 -3.82
C VAL A 7 -11.52 -28.22 -3.85
N ALA A 8 -11.15 -29.30 -4.55
CA ALA A 8 -9.76 -29.62 -4.80
C ALA A 8 -9.11 -28.54 -5.68
N VAL A 9 -8.09 -27.85 -5.16
CA VAL A 9 -7.39 -26.79 -5.88
C VAL A 9 -5.89 -27.00 -5.81
N ASP A 10 -5.22 -26.89 -6.95
CA ASP A 10 -3.76 -26.90 -7.00
C ASP A 10 -3.19 -25.57 -6.47
N ALA A 11 -2.04 -25.64 -5.80
CA ALA A 11 -1.39 -24.45 -5.23
C ALA A 11 -1.08 -23.39 -6.30
N LYS A 12 -0.71 -23.78 -7.52
CA LYS A 12 -0.45 -22.83 -8.61
C LYS A 12 -1.69 -22.09 -9.05
N GLN A 13 -2.87 -22.70 -8.93
CA GLN A 13 -4.11 -22.01 -9.25
C GLN A 13 -4.40 -20.92 -8.21
N VAL A 14 -4.10 -21.15 -6.93
CA VAL A 14 -4.26 -20.15 -5.89
C VAL A 14 -3.23 -19.02 -6.02
N GLU A 15 -1.98 -19.33 -6.40
CA GLU A 15 -0.90 -18.34 -6.57
C GLU A 15 -1.13 -17.38 -7.75
N ARG A 16 -1.76 -17.84 -8.83
CA ARG A 16 -1.97 -17.02 -10.04
C ARG A 16 -2.94 -15.86 -9.86
N THR A 17 -3.93 -16.01 -8.98
CA THR A 17 -4.91 -14.94 -8.72
C THR A 17 -4.27 -13.68 -8.10
N PRO A 18 -3.51 -13.76 -6.98
CA PRO A 18 -2.83 -12.59 -6.44
C PRO A 18 -1.71 -12.09 -7.35
N GLU A 19 -1.08 -12.95 -8.15
CA GLU A 19 -0.08 -12.53 -9.15
C GLU A 19 -0.70 -11.62 -10.21
N ALA A 20 -1.82 -12.04 -10.83
CA ALA A 20 -2.53 -11.23 -11.82
C ALA A 20 -3.06 -9.91 -11.23
N LEU A 21 -3.63 -9.96 -10.02
CA LEU A 21 -4.06 -8.75 -9.31
C LEU A 21 -2.88 -7.80 -9.02
N GLY A 22 -1.71 -8.36 -8.68
CA GLY A 22 -0.49 -7.57 -8.45
C GLY A 22 -0.03 -6.84 -9.71
N GLU A 23 -0.14 -7.46 -10.89
CA GLU A 23 0.13 -6.81 -12.18
C GLU A 23 -0.83 -5.65 -12.44
N GLU A 24 -2.13 -5.85 -12.23
CA GLU A 24 -3.16 -4.81 -12.38
C GLU A 24 -2.90 -3.62 -11.43
N ILE A 25 -2.58 -3.90 -10.16
CA ILE A 25 -2.24 -2.86 -9.16
C ILE A 25 -0.99 -2.11 -9.59
N ALA A 26 0.06 -2.81 -10.03
CA ALA A 26 1.30 -2.16 -10.44
C ALA A 26 1.09 -1.28 -11.69
N GLU A 27 0.18 -1.65 -12.58
CA GLU A 27 -0.24 -0.80 -13.71
C GLU A 27 -1.03 0.42 -13.25
N ASP A 28 -2.00 0.23 -12.35
CA ASP A 28 -2.79 1.30 -11.75
C ASP A 28 -1.91 2.33 -11.02
N GLU A 29 -0.93 1.87 -10.24
CA GLU A 29 0.02 2.74 -9.53
C GLU A 29 0.90 3.59 -10.47
N ARG A 30 1.10 3.17 -11.72
CA ARG A 30 1.83 3.95 -12.74
C ARG A 30 0.95 5.00 -13.42
N HIS A 31 -0.37 4.91 -13.29
CA HIS A 31 -1.26 5.93 -13.82
C HIS A 31 -1.13 7.21 -12.99
N CYS A 32 -0.59 8.27 -13.60
CA CYS A 32 -0.69 9.60 -13.03
C CYS A 32 -2.16 10.01 -12.97
N THR A 33 -2.74 10.11 -11.77
CA THR A 33 -4.04 10.72 -11.57
C THR A 33 -3.89 12.25 -11.65
N GLU A 34 -4.50 12.86 -12.66
CA GLU A 34 -4.67 14.31 -12.73
C GLU A 34 -5.41 14.79 -11.45
N PRO A 35 -4.98 15.91 -10.83
CA PRO A 35 -5.73 16.51 -9.73
C PRO A 35 -7.19 16.76 -10.13
N CYS A 36 -8.12 16.35 -9.28
CA CYS A 36 -9.55 16.54 -9.54
C CYS A 36 -9.95 17.97 -9.16
N ASP A 37 -9.88 18.91 -10.11
CA ASP A 37 -10.15 20.35 -9.90
C ASP A 37 -11.63 20.70 -9.65
N VAL A 38 -12.53 19.71 -9.71
CA VAL A 38 -13.99 19.92 -9.56
C VAL A 38 -14.44 20.10 -8.11
N LEU A 39 -13.63 19.73 -7.13
CA LEU A 39 -13.98 19.87 -5.71
C LEU A 39 -13.06 20.89 -5.02
N PRO A 40 -13.60 21.76 -4.15
CA PRO A 40 -12.77 22.63 -3.33
C PRO A 40 -11.86 21.75 -2.46
N LEU A 41 -10.54 21.95 -2.57
CA LEU A 41 -9.57 21.24 -1.76
C LEU A 41 -9.75 21.62 -0.29
N LEU A 42 -9.85 20.61 0.57
CA LEU A 42 -9.87 20.79 2.02
C LEU A 42 -8.56 21.46 2.46
N ARG A 43 -8.64 22.37 3.43
CA ARG A 43 -7.46 23.17 3.84
C ARG A 43 -6.36 22.34 4.48
N THR A 44 -6.73 21.25 5.15
CA THR A 44 -5.78 20.40 5.88
C THR A 44 -6.22 18.95 5.79
N LEU A 45 -5.32 18.11 5.29
CA LEU A 45 -5.42 16.67 5.33
C LEU A 45 -4.40 16.12 6.32
N TYR A 46 -4.81 15.08 7.03
CA TYR A 46 -3.97 14.34 7.96
C TYR A 46 -3.61 13.00 7.33
N LEU A 47 -2.39 12.53 7.63
CA LEU A 47 -1.85 11.26 7.18
C LEU A 47 -1.45 10.42 8.38
N GLY A 48 -2.02 9.24 8.49
CA GLY A 48 -1.56 8.15 9.35
C GLY A 48 -0.85 7.14 8.48
N MET A 49 0.31 6.66 8.91
CA MET A 49 1.07 5.66 8.17
C MET A 49 1.65 4.66 9.15
N ASP A 50 1.41 3.38 8.87
CA ASP A 50 2.10 2.28 9.52
C ASP A 50 2.79 1.41 8.47
N GLY A 51 3.91 0.82 8.83
CA GLY A 51 4.73 0.05 7.90
C GLY A 51 5.27 -1.22 8.54
N THR A 52 5.17 -2.33 7.82
CA THR A 52 5.71 -3.62 8.24
C THR A 52 6.74 -4.13 7.24
N GLY A 53 7.82 -4.71 7.75
CA GLY A 53 8.87 -5.32 6.93
C GLY A 53 8.44 -6.70 6.44
N ILE A 54 8.36 -6.90 5.13
CA ILE A 54 8.14 -8.20 4.50
C ILE A 54 9.47 -8.76 3.96
N PRO A 55 9.73 -10.07 4.07
CA PRO A 55 10.88 -10.68 3.44
C PRO A 55 10.79 -10.54 1.92
N LEU A 56 11.90 -10.19 1.28
CA LEU A 56 12.00 -10.10 -0.18
C LEU A 56 12.76 -11.30 -0.74
N ARG A 57 12.56 -11.57 -2.03
CA ARG A 57 13.46 -12.46 -2.78
C ARG A 57 14.83 -11.81 -2.92
N THR A 58 15.86 -12.62 -3.16
CA THR A 58 17.24 -12.12 -3.28
C THR A 58 17.40 -11.16 -4.47
N GLU A 59 16.65 -11.37 -5.56
CA GLU A 59 16.67 -10.50 -6.73
C GLU A 59 15.93 -9.15 -6.56
N GLU A 60 14.89 -9.08 -5.73
CA GLU A 60 14.03 -7.90 -5.58
C GLU A 60 14.72 -6.62 -5.05
N PRO A 61 15.70 -6.68 -4.13
CA PRO A 61 16.43 -5.48 -3.69
C PRO A 61 17.62 -5.11 -4.59
N LEU A 62 17.93 -5.86 -5.66
CA LEU A 62 19.06 -5.55 -6.53
C LEU A 62 18.93 -4.14 -7.12
N GLY A 63 20.00 -3.34 -7.05
CA GLY A 63 20.00 -1.94 -7.49
C GLY A 63 19.36 -0.95 -6.51
N ARG A 64 18.91 -1.39 -5.32
CA ARG A 64 18.38 -0.53 -4.26
C ARG A 64 19.29 -0.58 -3.04
N THR A 65 19.64 0.59 -2.49
CA THR A 65 20.42 0.67 -1.25
C THR A 65 19.53 0.33 -0.07
N GLY A 66 19.87 -0.75 0.63
CA GLY A 66 19.23 -1.18 1.86
C GLY A 66 19.75 -0.48 3.11
N LYS A 67 19.11 -0.77 4.25
CA LYS A 67 19.42 -0.16 5.57
C LYS A 67 20.65 -0.78 6.25
N GLN A 68 21.16 -1.91 5.79
CA GLN A 68 22.31 -2.57 6.41
C GLN A 68 23.61 -1.79 6.14
N PRO A 69 24.65 -1.92 7.00
CA PRO A 69 25.91 -1.18 6.81
C PRO A 69 26.64 -1.47 5.49
N ASP A 70 26.42 -2.64 4.90
CA ASP A 70 26.95 -3.05 3.60
C ASP A 70 26.07 -2.59 2.41
N GLY A 71 25.00 -1.84 2.69
CA GLY A 71 24.04 -1.36 1.70
C GLY A 71 23.03 -2.42 1.25
N SER A 72 23.00 -3.61 1.86
CA SER A 72 22.05 -4.67 1.53
C SER A 72 20.71 -4.53 2.27
N ALA A 73 19.67 -5.19 1.75
CA ALA A 73 18.37 -5.35 2.39
C ALA A 73 17.88 -6.79 2.27
N LYS A 74 17.23 -7.29 3.34
CA LYS A 74 16.54 -8.59 3.34
C LYS A 74 15.01 -8.45 3.33
N THR A 75 14.51 -7.25 3.59
CA THR A 75 13.09 -6.94 3.71
C THR A 75 12.74 -5.66 2.97
N GLY A 76 11.51 -5.58 2.47
CA GLY A 76 10.88 -4.36 1.97
C GLY A 76 9.79 -3.91 2.92
N ASP A 77 9.48 -2.62 2.97
CA ASP A 77 8.39 -2.12 3.81
C ASP A 77 7.08 -2.10 2.99
N VAL A 78 6.06 -2.84 3.42
CA VAL A 78 4.66 -2.59 3.01
C VAL A 78 4.09 -1.54 3.93
N LYS A 79 3.37 -0.56 3.38
CA LYS A 79 2.81 0.55 4.16
C LYS A 79 1.30 0.61 4.01
N LEU A 80 0.61 0.82 5.12
CA LEU A 80 -0.80 1.23 5.13
C LEU A 80 -0.83 2.72 5.47
N CYS A 81 -1.43 3.49 4.59
CA CYS A 81 -1.66 4.91 4.71
C CYS A 81 -3.15 5.17 4.89
N THR A 82 -3.49 6.08 5.79
CA THR A 82 -4.83 6.64 5.96
C THR A 82 -4.77 8.13 5.78
N ILE A 83 -5.63 8.66 4.92
CA ILE A 83 -5.74 10.09 4.66
C ILE A 83 -7.14 10.52 5.08
N TRP A 84 -7.26 11.58 5.86
CA TRP A 84 -8.56 12.11 6.30
C TRP A 84 -8.52 13.61 6.47
N SER A 85 -9.69 14.23 6.50
CA SER A 85 -9.85 15.63 6.89
C SER A 85 -10.30 15.77 8.34
N ALA A 86 -9.90 16.87 8.96
CA ALA A 86 -10.33 17.27 10.29
C ALA A 86 -10.45 18.80 10.31
N GLU A 87 -11.59 19.32 9.84
CA GLU A 87 -11.81 20.78 9.75
C GLU A 87 -12.30 21.39 11.07
N SER A 88 -12.77 20.55 12.00
CA SER A 88 -13.20 20.95 13.34
C SER A 88 -12.15 20.67 14.40
N LEU A 89 -12.17 21.46 15.49
CA LEU A 89 -11.31 21.29 16.65
C LEU A 89 -12.17 21.02 17.89
N ASP A 90 -11.67 20.22 18.83
CA ASP A 90 -12.29 20.08 20.16
C ASP A 90 -12.01 21.27 21.07
N GLU A 91 -12.50 21.21 22.32
CA GLU A 91 -12.32 22.28 23.32
C GLU A 91 -10.84 22.55 23.69
N GLU A 92 -9.96 21.57 23.46
CA GLU A 92 -8.52 21.66 23.71
C GLU A 92 -7.75 22.12 22.47
N GLY A 93 -8.43 22.32 21.34
CA GLY A 93 -7.84 22.68 20.05
C GLY A 93 -7.30 21.49 19.25
N THR A 94 -7.66 20.26 19.62
CA THR A 94 -7.25 19.04 18.90
C THR A 94 -8.13 18.82 17.67
N PRO A 95 -7.55 18.56 16.49
CA PRO A 95 -8.32 18.26 15.29
C PRO A 95 -9.22 17.02 15.44
N ILE A 96 -10.51 17.18 15.14
CA ILE A 96 -11.49 16.10 15.12
C ILE A 96 -11.70 15.64 13.67
N ARG A 97 -11.46 14.36 13.41
CA ARG A 97 -11.68 13.76 12.09
C ARG A 97 -13.13 13.91 11.64
N ASP A 98 -13.33 14.42 10.43
CA ASP A 98 -14.63 14.52 9.80
C ASP A 98 -15.19 13.12 9.49
N GLU A 99 -16.48 12.92 9.75
CA GLU A 99 -17.12 11.62 9.54
C GLU A 99 -17.09 11.22 8.06
N GLY A 100 -16.65 9.99 7.77
CA GLY A 100 -16.58 9.47 6.40
C GLY A 100 -15.44 10.00 5.54
N SER A 101 -14.54 10.85 6.06
CA SER A 101 -13.46 11.45 5.28
C SER A 101 -12.24 10.55 5.07
N VAL A 102 -12.19 9.38 5.70
CA VAL A 102 -11.00 8.51 5.66
C VAL A 102 -10.92 7.71 4.36
N THR A 103 -9.78 7.85 3.67
CA THR A 103 -9.37 7.02 2.55
C THR A 103 -8.16 6.19 2.96
N TYR A 104 -8.13 4.92 2.54
CA TYR A 104 -7.04 3.98 2.81
C TYR A 104 -6.25 3.75 1.52
N SER A 105 -4.93 3.74 1.64
CA SER A 105 -4.03 3.35 0.55
C SER A 105 -2.98 2.41 1.13
N ALA A 106 -2.78 1.25 0.50
CA ALA A 106 -1.82 0.26 0.96
C ALA A 106 -0.94 -0.18 -0.21
N PRO A 107 -0.03 0.68 -0.68
CA PRO A 107 0.84 0.34 -1.81
C PRO A 107 1.69 -0.87 -1.41
N MET A 108 1.65 -1.90 -2.24
CA MET A 108 2.59 -3.00 -2.13
C MET A 108 3.86 -2.63 -2.88
N PRO A 109 5.06 -2.91 -2.35
CA PRO A 109 6.26 -2.80 -3.14
C PRO A 109 6.10 -3.66 -4.39
N ALA A 110 6.14 -3.04 -5.57
CA ALA A 110 6.12 -3.78 -6.83
C ALA A 110 7.18 -4.88 -6.79
N ALA A 111 6.76 -6.13 -7.02
CA ALA A 111 7.71 -7.18 -7.31
C ALA A 111 8.46 -6.79 -8.59
N ILE A 112 9.77 -7.06 -8.65
CA ILE A 112 10.46 -6.99 -9.93
C ILE A 112 9.90 -8.15 -10.77
N LEU A 113 8.97 -7.84 -11.66
CA LEU A 113 8.55 -8.78 -12.70
C LEU A 113 9.71 -8.89 -13.70
N PRO A 114 10.11 -10.10 -14.11
CA PRO A 114 11.20 -10.34 -15.06
C PRO A 114 10.93 -9.77 -16.45
#